data_AF-A0A832PWI7-F1
#
_entry.id   AF-A0A832PWI7-F1
#
_cell.length_a   1.000
_cell.length_b   1.000
_cell.length_c   1.000
_cell.angle_alpha   90.00
_cell.angle_beta   90.00
_cell.angle_gamma   90.00
#
_symmetry.space_group_name_H-M   'P 1'
#
loop_
_entity.id
_entity.type
_entity.pdbx_description
1 polymer ?
#
loop_
_entity_poly.entity_id
_entity_poly.type
_entity_poly.pdbx_seq_one_letter_code
_entity_poly.pdbx_strand_id
1 'polypeptide(L)'
;MSNVLFLELGFPVLLVNARMVEVQGQRVPDVNLRHLQEAAFSSLVKKPGRLSGSEVRFIRKYLRMRQTDLAKVLNMANHSVVSQWESRGDEPSGMDYNTEVVLRIWMAARAGLADRLLDLIENELKDLSSDAAREPLRITMDEAA
;
A
#
# COMPACT_ATOMS: atom_id res chain seq x y z
N MET A 1 -23.40 -6.51 -5.42
CA MET A 1 -22.16 -6.04 -4.76
C MET A 1 -21.74 -7.09 -3.74
N SER A 2 -20.46 -7.38 -3.64
CA SER A 2 -19.93 -8.38 -2.70
C SER A 2 -18.58 -7.95 -2.16
N ASN A 3 -18.25 -8.35 -0.94
CA ASN A 3 -16.91 -8.17 -0.39
C ASN A 3 -16.04 -9.31 -0.88
N VAL A 4 -14.93 -9.00 -1.55
CA VAL A 4 -14.05 -9.99 -2.18
C VAL A 4 -12.61 -9.75 -1.76
N LEU A 5 -11.93 -10.81 -1.35
CA LEU A 5 -10.49 -10.78 -1.14
C LEU A 5 -9.79 -10.86 -2.50
N PHE A 6 -8.97 -9.85 -2.79
CA PHE A 6 -8.29 -9.66 -4.06
C PHE A 6 -6.77 -9.71 -3.83
N LEU A 7 -6.08 -10.61 -4.54
CA LEU A 7 -4.66 -10.91 -4.30
C LEU A 7 -3.72 -10.39 -5.41
N GLU A 8 -4.27 -9.87 -6.51
CA GLU A 8 -3.48 -9.56 -7.72
C GLU A 8 -2.59 -8.32 -7.59
N LEU A 9 -2.70 -7.55 -6.50
CA LEU A 9 -1.75 -6.47 -6.20
C LEU A 9 -0.44 -6.97 -5.55
N GLY A 10 -0.33 -8.27 -5.30
CA GLY A 10 0.81 -8.89 -4.63
C GLY A 10 0.73 -8.85 -3.10
N PHE A 11 -0.41 -8.44 -2.54
CA PHE A 11 -0.77 -8.54 -1.13
C PHE A 11 -2.31 -8.59 -1.00
N PRO A 12 -2.85 -9.06 0.13
CA PRO A 12 -4.30 -9.15 0.32
C PRO A 12 -4.99 -7.78 0.40
N VAL A 13 -5.95 -7.54 -0.49
CA VAL A 13 -6.81 -6.36 -0.50
C VAL A 13 -8.27 -6.79 -0.39
N LEU A 14 -9.02 -6.24 0.56
CA LEU A 14 -10.46 -6.46 0.65
C LEU A 14 -11.18 -5.39 -0.19
N LEU A 15 -11.72 -5.81 -1.34
CA LEU A 15 -12.61 -4.98 -2.14
C LEU A 15 -13.99 -4.99 -1.48
N VAL A 16 -14.42 -3.84 -0.99
CA VAL A 16 -15.75 -3.65 -0.39
C VAL A 16 -16.71 -3.21 -1.49
N ASN A 17 -17.88 -3.85 -1.57
CA ASN A 17 -18.91 -3.55 -2.57
C ASN A 17 -18.50 -3.74 -4.04
N ALA A 18 -17.60 -4.68 -4.34
CA ALA A 18 -17.17 -4.92 -5.71
C ALA A 18 -18.34 -5.33 -6.64
N ARG A 19 -18.40 -4.71 -7.82
CA ARG A 19 -19.20 -5.19 -8.95
C ARG A 19 -18.60 -6.50 -9.44
N MET A 20 -19.44 -7.48 -9.74
CA MET A 20 -19.02 -8.79 -10.24
C MET A 20 -19.52 -8.98 -11.66
N VAL A 21 -18.67 -9.49 -12.54
CA VAL A 21 -19.01 -9.89 -13.91
C VAL A 21 -18.69 -11.37 -14.11
N GLU A 22 -19.36 -11.99 -15.08
CA GLU A 22 -19.11 -13.37 -15.45
C GLU A 22 -18.16 -13.42 -16.64
N VAL A 23 -17.02 -14.09 -16.47
CA VAL A 23 -16.02 -14.32 -17.50
C VAL A 23 -15.73 -15.82 -17.52
N GLN A 24 -16.01 -16.48 -18.65
CA GLN A 24 -15.80 -17.93 -18.81
C GLN A 24 -16.46 -18.78 -17.70
N GLY A 25 -17.68 -18.42 -17.28
CA GLY A 25 -18.40 -19.13 -16.21
C GLY A 25 -17.91 -18.85 -14.79
N GLN A 26 -16.93 -17.95 -14.62
CA GLN A 26 -16.42 -17.54 -13.31
C GLN A 26 -16.88 -16.12 -12.98
N ARG A 27 -17.36 -15.93 -11.74
CA ARG A 27 -17.69 -14.60 -11.23
C ARG A 27 -16.42 -13.93 -10.70
N VAL A 28 -15.96 -12.90 -11.41
CA VAL A 28 -14.76 -12.14 -11.06
C VAL A 28 -15.14 -10.68 -10.77
N PRO A 29 -14.38 -9.96 -9.94
CA PRO A 29 -14.64 -8.55 -9.72
C PRO A 29 -14.32 -7.76 -11.00
N ASP A 30 -15.24 -6.89 -11.38
CA ASP A 30 -15.10 -5.96 -12.50
C ASP A 30 -14.30 -4.75 -12.03
N VAL A 31 -12.97 -4.82 -12.18
CA VAL A 31 -12.06 -3.83 -11.61
C VAL A 31 -11.15 -3.24 -12.66
N ASN A 32 -11.12 -1.92 -12.73
CA ASN A 32 -10.05 -1.21 -13.42
C ASN A 32 -8.78 -1.28 -12.55
N LEU A 33 -7.82 -2.12 -12.97
CA LEU A 33 -6.57 -2.33 -12.22
C LEU A 33 -5.76 -1.05 -12.00
N ARG A 34 -5.80 -0.09 -12.93
CA ARG A 34 -5.10 1.19 -12.75
C ARG A 34 -5.69 1.96 -11.57
N HIS A 35 -7.00 2.15 -11.57
CA HIS A 35 -7.69 2.86 -10.50
C HIS A 35 -7.54 2.14 -9.16
N LEU A 36 -7.58 0.80 -9.17
CA LEU A 36 -7.35 0.01 -7.97
C LEU A 36 -5.93 0.21 -7.41
N GLN A 37 -4.91 0.21 -8.27
CA GLN A 37 -3.53 0.46 -7.83
C GLN A 37 -3.34 1.88 -7.27
N GLU A 38 -3.95 2.88 -7.91
CA GLU A 38 -3.95 4.28 -7.45
C GLU A 38 -4.64 4.42 -6.08
N ALA A 39 -5.80 3.79 -5.91
CA ALA A 39 -6.54 3.75 -4.64
C ALA A 39 -5.78 3.02 -3.54
N ALA A 40 -5.14 1.88 -3.87
CA ALA A 40 -4.32 1.13 -2.94
C ALA A 40 -3.11 1.94 -2.49
N PHE A 41 -2.38 2.56 -3.42
CA PHE A 41 -1.23 3.41 -3.11
C PHE A 41 -1.61 4.55 -2.18
N SER A 42 -2.70 5.25 -2.49
CA SER A 42 -3.20 6.37 -1.68
C SER A 42 -3.68 5.93 -0.29
N SER A 43 -4.31 4.75 -0.20
CA SER A 43 -4.77 4.20 1.08
C SER A 43 -3.61 3.74 1.97
N LEU A 44 -2.53 3.21 1.39
CA LEU A 44 -1.33 2.80 2.13
C LEU A 44 -0.59 3.97 2.79
N VAL A 45 -0.68 5.19 2.26
CA VAL A 45 -0.12 6.40 2.91
C VAL A 45 -0.60 6.51 4.35
N LYS A 46 -1.91 6.30 4.56
CA LYS A 46 -2.61 6.50 5.84
C LYS A 46 -3.03 5.21 6.53
N LYS A 47 -2.49 4.06 6.12
CA LYS A 47 -2.80 2.77 6.76
C LYS A 47 -2.42 2.86 8.26
N PRO A 48 -3.34 2.61 9.22
CA PRO A 48 -3.03 2.72 10.64
C PRO A 48 -1.94 1.74 11.11
N GLY A 49 -1.85 0.56 10.50
CA GLY A 49 -0.83 -0.44 10.82
C GLY A 49 0.48 -0.23 10.07
N ARG A 50 1.56 -0.86 10.56
CA ARG A 50 2.86 -0.93 9.88
C ARG A 50 2.73 -1.52 8.47
N LEU A 51 3.53 -1.04 7.51
CA LEU A 51 3.60 -1.61 6.17
C LEU A 51 4.20 -3.02 6.20
N SER A 52 3.58 -3.95 5.48
CA SER A 52 4.12 -5.29 5.24
C SER A 52 5.23 -5.27 4.18
N GLY A 53 6.02 -6.34 4.11
CA GLY A 53 7.02 -6.49 3.04
C GLY A 53 6.40 -6.50 1.64
N SER A 54 5.24 -7.14 1.47
CA SER A 54 4.48 -7.18 0.23
C SER A 54 3.97 -5.78 -0.16
N GLU A 55 3.50 -4.99 0.80
CA GLU A 55 3.06 -3.60 0.59
C GLU A 55 4.24 -2.70 0.19
N VAL A 56 5.40 -2.83 0.84
CA VAL A 56 6.63 -2.11 0.45
C VAL A 56 7.02 -2.45 -0.99
N ARG A 57 6.92 -3.73 -1.37
CA ARG A 57 7.19 -4.18 -2.74
C ARG A 57 6.21 -3.56 -3.74
N PHE A 58 4.93 -3.56 -3.41
CA PHE A 58 3.89 -2.93 -4.20
C PHE A 58 4.19 -1.43 -4.42
N ILE A 59 4.42 -0.68 -3.33
CA ILE A 59 4.74 0.75 -3.35
C ILE A 59 5.92 1.04 -4.30
N ARG A 60 7.02 0.30 -4.14
CA ARG A 60 8.22 0.47 -4.98
C ARG A 60 7.93 0.21 -6.45
N LYS A 61 7.20 -0.87 -6.76
CA LYS A 61 6.88 -1.27 -8.13
C LYS A 61 5.88 -0.32 -8.78
N TYR A 62 4.88 0.15 -8.04
CA TYR A 62 3.92 1.17 -8.47
C TYR A 62 4.63 2.45 -8.92
N LEU A 63 5.63 2.89 -8.15
CA LEU A 63 6.48 4.04 -8.46
C LEU A 63 7.58 3.75 -9.49
N ARG A 64 7.61 2.53 -10.05
CA ARG A 64 8.56 2.07 -11.08
C ARG A 64 10.03 2.17 -10.66
N MET A 65 10.31 1.89 -9.40
CA MET A 65 11.65 2.02 -8.82
C MET A 65 12.37 0.67 -8.68
N ARG A 66 13.70 0.69 -8.81
CA ARG A 66 14.56 -0.41 -8.35
C ARG A 66 14.76 -0.31 -6.84
N GLN A 67 15.20 -1.40 -6.20
CA GLN A 67 15.52 -1.38 -4.76
C GLN A 67 16.59 -0.34 -4.43
N THR A 68 17.58 -0.15 -5.31
CA THR A 68 18.61 0.89 -5.19
C THR A 68 18.05 2.30 -5.23
N ASP A 69 16.99 2.54 -6.00
CA ASP A 69 16.36 3.86 -6.08
C ASP A 69 15.59 4.16 -4.78
N LEU A 70 14.86 3.18 -4.24
CA LEU A 70 14.14 3.35 -2.96
C LEU A 70 15.11 3.52 -1.78
N ALA A 71 16.21 2.76 -1.76
CA ALA A 71 17.26 2.91 -0.76
C ALA A 71 17.83 4.35 -0.76
N LYS A 72 18.06 4.94 -1.94
CA LYS A 72 18.52 6.32 -2.05
C LYS A 72 17.51 7.33 -1.52
N VAL A 73 16.22 7.15 -1.84
CA VAL A 73 15.14 8.02 -1.34
C VAL A 73 15.09 8.02 0.19
N LEU A 74 15.28 6.86 0.80
CA LEU A 74 15.22 6.68 2.26
C LEU A 74 16.59 6.84 2.95
N ASN A 75 17.61 7.29 2.23
CA ASN A 75 18.98 7.44 2.75
C ASN A 75 19.54 6.17 3.41
N MET A 76 19.27 5.01 2.82
CA MET A 76 19.78 3.72 3.28
C MET A 76 21.18 3.44 2.72
N ALA A 77 22.06 2.89 3.55
CA ALA A 77 23.44 2.59 3.17
C ALA A 77 23.55 1.52 2.06
N ASN A 78 22.58 0.59 1.96
CA ASN A 78 22.59 -0.48 0.95
C ASN A 78 21.16 -0.84 0.51
N HIS A 79 21.00 -1.16 -0.78
CA HIS A 79 19.78 -1.71 -1.36
C HIS A 79 19.35 -3.05 -0.76
N SER A 80 20.27 -3.82 -0.16
CA SER A 80 19.94 -5.08 0.53
C SER A 80 18.92 -4.89 1.65
N VAL A 81 18.88 -3.72 2.29
CA VAL A 81 17.91 -3.37 3.34
C VAL A 81 16.49 -3.38 2.77
N VAL A 82 16.29 -2.81 1.58
CA VAL A 82 14.99 -2.84 0.90
C VAL A 82 14.59 -4.28 0.56
N SER A 83 15.54 -5.10 0.11
CA SER A 83 15.29 -6.52 -0.17
C SER A 83 14.85 -7.28 1.09
N GLN A 84 15.47 -7.00 2.24
CA GLN A 84 15.11 -7.60 3.54
C GLN A 84 13.71 -7.18 3.99
N TRP A 85 13.32 -5.92 3.77
CA TRP A 85 11.94 -5.48 4.05
C TRP A 85 10.95 -6.23 3.17
N GLU A 86 11.21 -6.30 1.85
CA GLU A 86 10.34 -6.97 0.88
C GLU A 86 10.26 -8.49 1.02
N SER A 87 11.23 -9.12 1.69
CA SER A 87 11.24 -10.57 1.90
C SER A 87 10.33 -11.02 3.04
N ARG A 88 9.79 -10.09 3.84
CA ARG A 88 8.87 -10.42 4.94
C ARG A 88 7.44 -10.75 4.49
N GLY A 89 7.12 -10.57 3.21
CA GLY A 89 5.79 -10.88 2.68
C GLY A 89 4.72 -10.09 3.43
N ASP A 90 3.66 -10.76 3.86
CA ASP A 90 2.51 -10.12 4.51
C ASP A 90 2.75 -9.77 6.00
N GLU A 91 3.93 -10.08 6.54
CA GLU A 91 4.35 -9.64 7.88
C GLU A 91 4.92 -8.21 7.88
N PRO A 92 4.91 -7.49 9.02
CA PRO A 92 5.49 -6.16 9.14
C PRO A 92 6.92 -6.09 8.62
N SER A 93 7.19 -5.13 7.73
CA SER A 93 8.44 -4.99 6.96
C SER A 93 9.72 -4.92 7.81
N GLY A 94 9.61 -4.57 9.10
CA GLY A 94 10.75 -4.44 10.00
C GLY A 94 11.56 -3.16 9.80
N MET A 95 11.03 -2.22 9.02
CA MET A 95 11.52 -0.84 8.96
C MET A 95 11.45 -0.21 10.36
N ASP A 96 12.38 0.67 10.73
CA ASP A 96 12.16 1.50 11.92
C ASP A 96 11.02 2.50 11.65
N TYR A 97 10.40 3.00 12.72
CA TYR A 97 9.22 3.85 12.61
C TYR A 97 9.48 5.13 11.78
N ASN A 98 10.61 5.81 12.00
CA ASN A 98 10.89 7.08 11.34
C ASN A 98 11.17 6.88 9.85
N THR A 99 11.87 5.82 9.47
CA THR A 99 12.06 5.48 8.05
C THR A 99 10.71 5.20 7.36
N GLU A 100 9.76 4.57 8.05
CA GLU A 100 8.41 4.34 7.49
C GLU A 100 7.62 5.65 7.36
N VAL A 101 7.73 6.54 8.33
CA VAL A 101 7.15 7.90 8.25
C VAL A 101 7.72 8.65 7.05
N VAL A 102 9.05 8.62 6.84
CA VAL A 102 9.69 9.27 5.68
C VAL A 102 9.19 8.66 4.36
N LEU A 103 9.06 7.33 4.28
CA LEU A 103 8.48 6.65 3.12
C LEU A 103 7.05 7.15 2.84
N ARG A 104 6.21 7.22 3.86
CA ARG A 104 4.80 7.64 3.72
C ARG A 104 4.66 9.13 3.38
N ILE A 105 5.50 10.01 3.91
CA ILE A 105 5.58 11.43 3.51
C ILE A 105 5.95 11.53 2.03
N TRP A 106 6.95 10.77 1.60
CA TRP A 106 7.37 10.76 0.21
C TRP A 106 6.29 10.18 -0.72
N MET A 107 5.58 9.14 -0.29
CA MET A 107 4.41 8.61 -0.99
C MET A 107 3.28 9.65 -1.10
N ALA A 108 2.97 10.36 -0.01
CA ALA A 108 1.96 11.41 0.02
C ALA A 108 2.28 12.51 -0.99
N ALA A 109 3.53 12.97 -1.06
CA ALA A 109 3.96 13.92 -2.09
C ALA A 109 3.76 13.38 -3.52
N ARG A 110 4.03 12.09 -3.75
CA ARG A 110 3.81 11.43 -5.06
C ARG A 110 2.32 11.23 -5.39
N ALA A 111 1.46 11.14 -4.38
CA ALA A 111 0.01 11.05 -4.51
C ALA A 111 -0.68 12.42 -4.67
N GLY A 112 0.07 13.54 -4.67
CA GLY A 112 -0.52 14.88 -4.72
C GLY A 112 -1.12 15.34 -3.38
N LEU A 113 -0.73 14.70 -2.26
CA LEU A 113 -1.20 15.01 -0.90
C LEU A 113 -0.23 15.94 -0.15
N ALA A 114 0.55 16.75 -0.87
CA ALA A 114 1.57 17.63 -0.29
C ALA A 114 0.98 18.63 0.72
N ASP A 115 -0.21 19.16 0.43
CA ASP A 115 -0.88 20.13 1.30
C ASP A 115 -1.40 19.50 2.61
N ARG A 116 -1.44 18.16 2.70
CA ARG A 116 -1.88 17.40 3.86
C ARG A 116 -0.73 16.85 4.70
N LEU A 117 0.52 17.16 4.37
CA LEU A 117 1.68 16.56 5.06
C LEU A 117 1.71 16.84 6.57
N LEU A 118 1.35 18.06 6.99
CA LEU A 118 1.31 18.40 8.41
C LEU A 118 0.24 17.58 9.14
N ASP A 119 -0.98 17.53 8.59
CA ASP A 119 -2.10 16.74 9.11
C ASP A 119 -1.74 15.25 9.20
N LEU A 120 -1.08 14.70 8.16
CA LEU A 120 -0.61 13.32 8.16
C LEU A 120 0.35 13.06 9.33
N ILE A 121 1.36 13.90 9.52
CA ILE A 121 2.37 13.72 10.59
C ILE A 121 1.74 13.90 11.98
N GLU A 122 0.84 14.87 12.13
CA GLU A 122 0.25 15.21 13.41
C GLU A 122 -0.88 14.27 13.84
N ASN A 123 -1.59 13.63 12.90
CA ASN A 123 -2.82 12.90 13.22
C ASN A 123 -2.84 11.46 12.69
N GLU A 124 -2.38 11.22 11.46
CA GLU A 124 -2.57 9.92 10.79
C GLU A 124 -1.38 8.97 10.92
N LEU A 125 -0.17 9.49 11.10
CA LEU A 125 1.07 8.71 11.14
C LEU A 125 1.58 8.45 12.55
N LYS A 126 0.87 8.90 13.59
CA LYS A 126 1.21 8.62 14.99
C LYS A 126 0.82 7.19 15.36
N ASP A 127 1.62 6.56 16.21
CA ASP A 127 1.31 5.27 16.85
C ASP A 127 0.97 4.14 15.87
N LEU A 128 1.67 4.07 14.74
CA LEU A 128 1.51 3.00 13.75
C LEU A 128 1.71 1.62 14.41
N SER A 129 0.62 0.89 14.65
CA SER A 129 0.66 -0.35 15.43
C SER A 129 1.08 -1.55 14.58
N SER A 130 1.82 -2.48 15.18
CA SER A 130 2.12 -3.77 14.53
C SER A 130 0.89 -4.66 14.40
N ASP A 131 -0.07 -4.53 15.33
CA ASP A 131 -1.22 -5.41 15.43
C ASP A 131 -2.25 -5.14 14.32
N ALA A 132 -2.40 -3.88 13.91
CA ALA A 132 -3.25 -3.48 12.80
C ALA A 132 -2.63 -3.77 11.42
N ALA A 133 -1.38 -4.26 11.35
CA ALA A 133 -0.71 -4.53 10.08
C ALA A 133 -1.28 -5.73 9.32
N ARG A 134 -1.90 -6.67 10.05
CA ARG A 134 -2.36 -7.98 9.54
C ARG A 134 -3.72 -7.95 8.83
N GLU A 135 -4.48 -6.86 8.99
CA GLU A 135 -5.75 -6.75 8.28
C GLU A 135 -5.52 -6.39 6.81
N PRO A 136 -6.20 -7.07 5.86
CA PRO A 136 -6.15 -6.69 4.45
C PRO A 136 -6.52 -5.23 4.25
N LEU A 137 -5.82 -4.56 3.33
CA LEU A 137 -6.13 -3.19 2.97
C LEU A 137 -7.56 -3.13 2.42
N ARG A 138 -8.41 -2.29 3.00
CA ARG A 138 -9.82 -2.16 2.58
C ARG A 138 -9.94 -1.06 1.54
N ILE A 139 -10.53 -1.37 0.39
CA ILE A 139 -10.83 -0.41 -0.67
C ILE A 139 -12.30 -0.52 -1.00
N THR A 140 -13.05 0.56 -0.78
CA THR A 140 -14.45 0.65 -1.19
C THR A 140 -14.52 0.90 -2.69
N MET A 141 -15.26 0.04 -3.37
CA MET A 141 -15.57 0.17 -4.79
C MET A 141 -16.85 1.01 -4.89
N ASP A 142 -16.72 2.29 -5.24
CA ASP A 142 -17.87 3.17 -5.47
C ASP A 142 -18.55 2.85 -6.81
N GLU A 143 -19.85 3.12 -6.90
CA GLU A 143 -20.66 2.98 -8.12
C GLU A 143 -20.34 4.06 -9.18
N ALA A 144 -19.08 4.26 -9.60
CA ALA A 144 -18.78 5.11 -10.76
C ALA A 144 -17.34 5.01 -11.26
N ALA A 145 -17.14 4.34 -12.39
CA ALA A 145 -16.59 4.93 -13.61
C ALA A 145 -16.96 4.04 -14.81
#